data_AF-A0A839S555-F1
#
_entry.id   AF-A0A839S555-F1
#
_cell.length_a   1.000
_cell.length_b   1.000
_cell.length_c   1.000
_cell.angle_alpha   90.00
_cell.angle_beta   90.00
_cell.angle_gamma   90.00
#
_symmetry.space_group_name_H-M   'P 1'
#
loop_
_entity.id
_entity.type
_entity.pdbx_description
1 polymer ?
#
loop_
_entity_poly.entity_id
_entity_poly.type
_entity_poly.pdbx_seq_one_letter_code
_entity_poly.pdbx_strand_id
1 'polypeptide(L)'
;MKQREGRSRGSIEQLSSGALRVKVYAGIDPLSGKRHYLRETVPAGPKADKEAQKVLTRLVNEVNESRNPRTNATVGQLMDRYLEYVDVDQSTRTRYRIAIDTPISSRCSGSHRWRV
;
A
#
# COMPACT_ATOMS: atom_id res chain seq x y z
N MET A 1 34.09 -22.50 2.02
CA MET A 1 33.69 -21.07 2.02
C MET A 1 32.26 -20.96 2.52
N LYS A 2 32.05 -20.48 3.74
CA LYS A 2 30.72 -20.33 4.33
C LYS A 2 30.03 -19.18 3.60
N GLN A 3 29.00 -19.48 2.79
CA GLN A 3 28.19 -18.43 2.19
C GLN A 3 27.74 -17.53 3.33
N ARG A 4 28.15 -16.25 3.30
CA ARG A 4 27.57 -15.25 4.18
C ARG A 4 26.10 -15.26 3.80
N GLU A 5 25.23 -15.79 4.69
CA GLU A 5 23.79 -15.82 4.49
C GLU A 5 23.38 -14.42 4.03
N GLY A 6 23.07 -14.32 2.74
CA GLY A 6 22.75 -13.03 2.13
C GLY A 6 21.63 -12.42 2.94
N ARG A 7 21.77 -11.14 3.31
CA ARG A 7 20.76 -10.39 4.08
C ARG A 7 19.37 -10.88 3.73
N SER A 8 18.66 -11.44 4.71
CA SER A 8 17.27 -11.86 4.52
C SER A 8 16.51 -10.69 3.90
N ARG A 9 15.81 -10.92 2.78
CA ARG A 9 15.10 -9.87 2.03
C ARG A 9 14.00 -9.17 2.86
N GLY A 10 13.65 -9.72 4.03
CA GLY A 10 12.78 -9.10 5.00
C GLY A 10 13.15 -9.46 6.45
N SER A 11 12.43 -8.83 7.37
CA SER A 11 12.57 -8.97 8.82
C SER A 11 11.21 -9.26 9.45
N ILE A 12 11.19 -10.10 10.49
CA ILE A 12 10.04 -10.33 11.35
C ILE A 12 10.33 -9.63 12.68
N GLU A 13 9.45 -8.73 13.11
CA GLU A 13 9.56 -7.95 14.33
C GLU A 13 8.41 -8.30 15.27
N GLN A 14 8.70 -8.57 16.53
CA GLN A 14 7.67 -8.80 17.53
C GLN A 14 7.14 -7.47 18.08
N LEU A 15 5.82 -7.31 18.09
CA LEU A 15 5.13 -6.15 18.66
C LEU A 15 4.86 -6.37 20.15
N SER A 16 4.67 -5.28 20.88
CA SER A 16 4.34 -5.31 22.33
C SER A 16 3.06 -6.07 22.65
N SER A 17 2.15 -6.20 21.68
CA SER A 17 0.92 -7.00 21.79
C SER A 17 1.14 -8.51 21.63
N GLY A 18 2.37 -8.97 21.38
CA GLY A 18 2.69 -10.36 21.05
C GLY A 18 2.43 -10.72 19.57
N ALA A 19 1.88 -9.80 18.77
CA ALA A 19 1.73 -9.97 17.33
C ALA A 19 3.08 -9.86 16.61
N LEU A 20 3.19 -10.46 15.42
CA LEU A 20 4.40 -10.42 14.60
C LEU A 20 4.19 -9.53 13.38
N ARG A 21 5.10 -8.58 13.15
CA ARG A 21 5.10 -7.71 11.98
C ARG A 21 6.20 -8.14 11.01
N VAL A 22 5.79 -8.56 9.82
CA VAL A 22 6.70 -8.87 8.72
C VAL A 22 6.95 -7.60 7.91
N LYS A 23 8.21 -7.32 7.56
CA LYS A 23 8.63 -6.17 6.74
C LYS A 23 9.54 -6.65 5.60
N VAL A 24 9.24 -6.28 4.36
CA VAL A 24 10.08 -6.58 3.19
C VAL A 24 10.37 -5.29 2.44
N TYR A 25 11.63 -5.08 2.04
CA TYR A 25 12.01 -3.91 1.24
C TYR A 25 11.54 -4.08 -0.20
N ALA A 26 10.80 -3.09 -0.70
CA ALA A 26 10.20 -3.11 -2.03
C ALA A 26 10.70 -1.96 -2.94
N GLY A 27 11.79 -1.29 -2.54
CA GLY A 27 12.45 -0.28 -3.37
C GLY A 27 12.29 1.15 -2.84
N ILE A 28 12.37 2.13 -3.75
CA ILE A 28 12.16 3.55 -3.46
C ILE A 28 10.78 3.94 -4.00
N ASP A 29 9.97 4.54 -3.14
CA ASP A 29 8.67 5.08 -3.51
C ASP A 29 8.87 6.25 -4.48
N PRO A 30 8.32 6.19 -5.71
CA PRO A 30 8.52 7.23 -6.72
C PRO A 30 7.89 8.58 -6.34
N LEU A 31 6.92 8.61 -5.42
CA LEU A 31 6.28 9.87 -5.00
C LEU A 31 7.02 10.56 -3.88
N SER A 32 7.42 9.82 -2.85
CA SER A 32 8.07 10.39 -1.67
C SER A 32 9.61 10.36 -1.73
N GLY A 33 10.20 9.58 -2.64
CA GLY A 33 11.65 9.34 -2.70
C GLY A 33 12.20 8.52 -1.53
N LYS A 34 11.32 8.00 -0.65
CA LYS A 34 11.71 7.27 0.57
C LYS A 34 11.71 5.76 0.32
N ARG A 35 12.36 5.02 1.22
CA ARG A 35 12.36 3.55 1.21
C ARG A 35 10.93 3.02 1.38
N HIS A 36 10.47 2.26 0.41
CA HIS A 36 9.18 1.58 0.42
C HIS A 36 9.30 0.18 1.02
N TYR A 37 8.41 -0.15 1.94
CA TYR A 37 8.37 -1.45 2.61
C TYR A 37 6.97 -2.01 2.57
N LEU A 38 6.84 -3.28 2.16
CA LEU A 38 5.63 -4.06 2.37
C LEU A 38 5.59 -4.54 3.81
N ARG A 39 4.43 -4.42 4.44
CA ARG A 39 4.23 -4.80 5.83
C ARG A 39 2.95 -5.57 6.00
N GLU A 40 3.01 -6.61 6.80
CA GLU A 40 1.83 -7.36 7.22
C GLU A 40 1.98 -7.74 8.69
N THR A 41 0.88 -7.69 9.44
CA THR A 41 0.87 -8.03 10.85
C THR A 41 0.09 -9.32 11.04
N VAL A 42 0.75 -10.33 11.60
CA VAL A 42 0.18 -11.60 12.02
C VAL A 42 -0.24 -11.47 13.49
N PRO A 43 -1.50 -11.74 13.85
CA PRO A 43 -1.95 -11.67 15.23
C PRO A 43 -1.20 -12.66 16.13
N ALA A 44 -1.16 -12.40 17.43
CA ALA A 44 -0.55 -13.30 18.40
C ALA A 44 -1.27 -14.65 18.40
N GLY A 45 -0.52 -15.75 18.47
CA GLY A 45 -1.08 -17.09 18.50
C GLY A 45 -0.02 -18.19 18.52
N PRO A 46 -0.41 -19.44 18.83
CA PRO A 46 0.52 -20.57 18.96
C PRO A 46 1.22 -20.94 17.64
N LYS A 47 0.69 -20.48 16.51
CA LYS A 47 1.26 -20.69 15.16
C LYS A 47 1.80 -19.41 14.54
N ALA A 48 1.85 -18.31 15.28
CA ALA A 48 2.21 -16.99 14.75
C ALA A 48 3.57 -17.00 14.04
N ASP A 49 4.58 -17.67 14.60
CA ASP A 49 5.92 -17.74 13.98
C ASP A 49 5.88 -18.43 12.60
N LYS A 50 5.16 -19.54 12.49
CA LYS A 50 5.01 -20.27 11.22
C LYS A 50 4.23 -19.46 10.21
N GLU A 51 3.18 -18.76 10.65
CA GLU A 51 2.38 -17.87 9.80
C GLU A 51 3.20 -16.65 9.33
N ALA A 52 3.97 -16.03 10.21
CA ALA A 52 4.86 -14.92 9.86
C ALA A 52 5.93 -15.34 8.85
N GLN A 53 6.50 -16.54 8.98
CA GLN A 53 7.43 -17.07 8.00
C GLN A 53 6.77 -17.31 6.64
N LYS A 54 5.53 -17.82 6.62
CA LYS A 54 4.75 -17.99 5.38
C LYS A 54 4.47 -16.66 4.71
N VAL A 55 4.09 -15.64 5.49
CA VAL A 55 3.88 -14.26 5.03
C VAL A 55 5.17 -13.67 4.46
N LEU A 56 6.30 -13.86 5.12
CA LEU A 56 7.60 -13.40 4.64
C LEU A 56 7.94 -13.98 3.26
N THR A 57 7.78 -15.29 3.08
CA THR A 57 8.02 -15.95 1.79
C THR A 57 7.09 -15.39 0.71
N ARG A 58 5.80 -15.21 1.02
CA ARG A 58 4.83 -14.65 0.07
C ARG A 58 5.20 -13.22 -0.34
N LEU A 59 5.50 -12.33 0.60
CA LEU A 59 5.87 -10.95 0.32
C LEU A 59 7.17 -10.85 -0.48
N VAL A 60 8.17 -11.69 -0.18
CA VAL A 60 9.41 -11.75 -0.96
C VAL A 60 9.13 -12.17 -2.40
N ASN A 61 8.26 -13.16 -2.62
CA ASN A 61 7.87 -13.59 -3.96
C ASN A 61 7.12 -12.48 -4.72
N GLU A 62 6.18 -11.79 -4.07
CA GLU A 62 5.48 -10.63 -4.66
C GLU A 62 6.44 -9.50 -5.08
N VAL A 63 7.50 -9.28 -4.30
CA VAL A 63 8.56 -8.32 -4.64
C VAL A 63 9.39 -8.80 -5.82
N ASN A 64 9.82 -10.06 -5.83
CA ASN A 64 10.63 -10.62 -6.92
C ASN A 64 9.86 -10.62 -8.25
N GLU A 65 8.57 -10.91 -8.20
CA GLU A 65 7.69 -10.96 -9.37
C GLU A 65 7.14 -9.57 -9.76
N SER A 66 7.58 -8.51 -9.08
CA SER A 66 7.15 -7.12 -9.33
C SER A 66 5.62 -6.92 -9.35
N ARG A 67 4.90 -7.74 -8.56
CA ARG A 67 3.43 -7.69 -8.44
C ARG A 67 2.92 -6.76 -7.35
N ASN A 68 3.83 -6.11 -6.62
CA ASN A 68 3.49 -5.20 -5.54
C ASN A 68 3.26 -3.77 -6.06
N PRO A 69 2.36 -3.00 -5.41
CA PRO A 69 2.27 -1.56 -5.62
C PRO A 69 3.61 -0.89 -5.32
N ARG A 70 4.05 0.02 -6.19
CA ARG A 70 5.34 0.74 -6.03
C ARG A 70 5.27 1.87 -5.00
N THR A 71 4.08 2.17 -4.50
CA THR A 71 3.81 3.27 -3.56
C THR A 71 2.66 2.93 -2.62
N ASN A 72 2.67 3.52 -1.42
CA ASN A 72 1.56 3.48 -0.46
C ASN A 72 0.64 4.70 -0.57
N ALA A 73 0.83 5.55 -1.58
CA ALA A 73 0.02 6.74 -1.74
C ALA A 73 -1.44 6.40 -2.00
N THR A 74 -2.32 7.24 -1.49
CA THR A 74 -3.76 7.14 -1.77
C THR A 74 -4.05 7.60 -3.19
N VAL A 75 -5.18 7.17 -3.74
CA VAL A 75 -5.64 7.64 -5.06
C VAL A 75 -5.78 9.17 -5.08
N GLY A 76 -6.26 9.78 -3.99
CA GLY A 76 -6.33 11.24 -3.87
C GLY A 76 -4.97 11.91 -4.05
N GLN A 77 -3.94 11.43 -3.34
CA GLN A 77 -2.57 11.95 -3.48
C GLN A 77 -2.00 11.79 -4.90
N LEU A 78 -2.34 10.69 -5.59
CA LEU A 78 -1.97 10.49 -7.00
C LEU A 78 -2.68 11.49 -7.91
N MET A 79 -3.95 11.77 -7.66
CA MET A 79 -4.73 12.74 -8.45
C MET A 79 -4.28 14.17 -8.20
N ASP A 80 -3.95 14.53 -6.95
CA ASP A 80 -3.37 15.83 -6.60
C ASP A 80 -2.08 16.06 -7.40
N ARG A 81 -1.19 15.07 -7.39
CA ARG A 81 0.06 15.11 -8.14
C ARG A 81 -0.17 15.19 -9.65
N TYR A 82 -1.17 14.48 -10.18
CA TYR A 82 -1.53 14.56 -11.59
C TYR A 82 -2.00 15.97 -11.97
N LEU A 83 -2.85 16.58 -11.15
CA LEU A 83 -3.34 17.93 -11.41
C LEU A 83 -2.21 18.97 -11.40
N GLU A 84 -1.12 18.79 -10.65
CA GLU A 84 0.05 19.68 -10.74
C GLU A 84 0.67 19.75 -12.14
N TYR A 85 0.60 18.68 -12.92
CA TYR A 85 1.22 18.60 -14.25
C TYR A 85 0.28 18.89 -15.41
N VAL A 86 -1.02 18.68 -15.22
CA VAL A 86 -1.98 18.83 -16.31
C VAL A 86 -2.25 20.32 -16.57
N ASP A 87 -2.10 20.73 -17.83
CA ASP A 87 -2.44 22.07 -18.29
C ASP A 87 -3.91 22.10 -18.70
N VAL A 88 -4.75 22.65 -17.82
CA VAL A 88 -6.20 22.79 -18.01
C VAL A 88 -6.65 24.13 -17.48
N ASP A 89 -7.72 24.67 -18.07
CA ASP A 89 -8.36 25.88 -17.59
C ASP A 89 -8.71 25.80 -16.08
N GLN A 90 -8.66 26.95 -15.40
CA GLN A 90 -8.90 27.05 -13.96
C GLN A 90 -10.27 26.50 -13.55
N SER A 91 -11.30 26.67 -14.39
CA SER A 91 -12.64 26.16 -14.12
C SER A 91 -12.68 24.62 -14.17
N THR A 92 -11.99 24.02 -15.15
CA THR A 92 -11.82 22.56 -15.29
C THR A 92 -11.03 21.99 -14.12
N ARG A 93 -9.93 22.63 -13.74
CA ARG A 93 -9.11 22.24 -12.59
C ARG A 93 -9.95 22.21 -11.30
N THR A 94 -10.80 23.22 -11.11
CA THR A 94 -11.68 23.33 -9.95
C THR A 94 -12.72 22.19 -9.93
N ARG A 95 -13.33 21.89 -11.08
CA ARG A 95 -14.27 20.76 -11.20
C ARG A 95 -13.61 19.42 -10.88
N TYR A 96 -12.36 19.20 -11.31
CA TYR A 96 -11.62 17.97 -11.00
C TYR A 96 -11.33 17.84 -9.50
N ARG A 97 -10.91 18.91 -8.82
CA ARG A 97 -10.73 18.86 -7.35
C ARG A 97 -12.01 18.48 -6.63
N ILE A 98 -13.14 19.11 -6.98
CA ILE A 98 -14.45 18.78 -6.40
C ILE A 98 -14.77 17.29 -6.60
N ALA A 99 -14.49 16.73 -7.78
CA ALA A 99 -14.73 15.31 -8.04
C ALA A 99 -13.84 14.38 -7.21
N ILE A 100 -12.57 14.74 -6.99
CA ILE A 100 -11.59 13.97 -6.20
C ILE A 100 -11.95 14.01 -4.71
N ASP A 101 -12.34 15.18 -4.20
CA ASP A 101 -12.63 15.39 -2.78
C ASP A 101 -13.97 14.80 -2.35
N THR A 102 -14.87 14.53 -3.30
CA THR A 102 -16.19 13.96 -3.00
C THR A 102 -16.06 12.44 -2.74
N PRO A 103 -16.42 11.94 -1.54
CA PRO A 103 -16.42 10.51 -1.26
C PRO A 103 -17.34 9.76 -2.23
N ILE A 104 -16.87 8.64 -2.78
CA ILE A 104 -17.69 7.80 -3.66
C ILE A 104 -18.95 7.30 -2.92
N SER A 105 -18.82 6.99 -1.63
CA SER A 105 -19.93 6.50 -0.81
C SER A 105 -21.05 7.53 -0.59
N SER A 106 -20.74 8.83 -0.48
CA SER A 106 -21.76 9.87 -0.28
C SER A 106 -22.61 10.11 -1.53
N ARG A 107 -22.12 9.70 -2.71
CA ARG A 107 -22.86 9.77 -3.97
C ARG A 107 -23.78 8.56 -4.15
N CYS A 108 -23.41 7.41 -3.60
CA CYS A 108 -24.18 6.16 -3.67
C CYS A 108 -25.25 6.01 -2.57
N SER A 109 -25.19 6.79 -1.48
CA SER A 109 -26.21 6.76 -0.43
C SER A 109 -27.52 7.50 -0.79
N GLY A 110 -27.60 8.10 -1.98
CA GLY A 110 -28.84 8.65 -2.52
C GLY A 110 -29.72 7.53 -3.04
N SER A 111 -30.71 7.10 -2.24
CA SER A 111 -31.74 6.11 -2.57
C SER A 111 -32.50 6.47 -3.85
N HIS A 112 -31.97 6.12 -5.02
CA HIS A 112 -32.76 6.08 -6.25
C HIS A 112 -33.51 4.76 -6.29
N ARG A 113 -34.76 4.82 -5.81
CA ARG A 113 -35.79 3.83 -6.08
C ARG A 113 -36.02 3.83 -7.60
N TRP A 114 -35.37 2.94 -8.31
CA TRP A 114 -35.72 2.63 -9.70
C TRP A 114 -37.10 1.96 -9.69
N ARG A 115 -38.11 2.69 -10.13
CA ARG A 115 -39.43 2.13 -10.43
C ARG A 115 -39.31 1.53 -11.83
N VAL A 116 -39.34 0.20 -11.89
CA VAL A 116 -39.62 -0.58 -13.10
C VAL A 116 -41.04 -0.33 -13.60
#